data_AF-A0AAE3GP49-F1
#
_entry.id   AF-A0AAE3GP49-F1
#
_cell.length_a   1.000
_cell.length_b   1.000
_cell.length_c   1.000
_cell.angle_alpha   90.00
_cell.angle_beta   90.00
_cell.angle_gamma   90.00
#
_symmetry.space_group_name_H-M   'P 1'
#
loop_
_entity.id
_entity.type
_entity.pdbx_description
1 polymer ?
#
loop_
_entity_poly.entity_id
_entity_poly.type
_entity_poly.pdbx_seq_one_letter_code
_entity_poly.pdbx_strand_id
1 'polypeptide(L)' 'MSNTELKQYFLRHRGDGAAFQAYLNRINQHPLRIIARLSDPDFDDKVQAVIRQKLEAASNSRSQEYSTVWEPNGQE' A
#
# COMPACT_ATOMS: atom_id res chain seq x y z
N MET A 1 0.21 13.32 -4.09
CA MET A 1 0.13 12.87 -2.68
C MET A 1 -0.08 11.36 -2.62
N SER A 2 0.88 10.65 -2.05
CA SER A 2 0.75 9.24 -1.66
C SER A 2 -0.31 9.04 -0.57
N ASN A 3 -0.78 7.80 -0.37
CA ASN A 3 -1.77 7.51 0.68
C ASN A 3 -1.28 7.93 2.07
N THR A 4 0.01 7.75 2.35
CA THR A 4 0.65 8.18 3.59
C THR A 4 0.65 9.70 3.74
N GLU A 5 0.97 10.43 2.67
CA GLU A 5 0.95 11.90 2.67
C GLU A 5 -0.47 12.45 2.85
N LEU A 6 -1.46 11.87 2.16
CA LEU A 6 -2.87 12.26 2.28
C LEU A 6 -3.42 12.00 3.69
N LYS A 7 -3.03 10.87 4.30
CA LYS A 7 -3.37 10.54 5.69
C LYS A 7 -2.73 11.55 6.67
N GLN A 8 -1.46 11.85 6.51
CA GLN A 8 -0.75 12.82 7.36
C GLN A 8 -1.34 14.23 7.22
N TYR A 9 -1.69 14.62 5.98
CA TYR A 9 -2.36 15.88 5.70
C TYR A 9 -3.72 15.97 6.40
N PHE A 10 -4.58 14.96 6.24
CA PHE A 10 -5.87 14.90 6.94
C PHE A 10 -5.72 14.96 8.47
N LEU A 11 -4.74 14.25 9.03
CA LEU A 11 -4.51 14.26 10.49
C LEU A 11 -4.12 15.63 11.04
N ARG A 12 -3.46 16.47 10.22
CA ARG A 12 -3.08 17.84 10.55
C ARG A 12 -4.19 18.85 10.23
N HIS A 13 -4.99 18.60 9.20
CA HIS A 13 -6.09 19.45 8.72
C HIS A 13 -7.45 18.78 8.93
N ARG A 14 -7.75 18.39 10.18
CA ARG A 14 -8.97 17.64 10.53
C ARG A 14 -10.29 18.36 10.24
N GLY A 15 -10.25 19.69 10.04
CA GLY A 15 -11.41 20.49 9.63
C GLY A 15 -11.60 20.60 8.11
N ASP A 16 -10.67 20.07 7.31
CA ASP A 16 -10.75 20.08 5.85
C ASP A 16 -11.56 18.86 5.38
N GLY A 17 -12.87 19.10 5.15
CA GLY A 17 -13.79 18.07 4.66
C GLY A 17 -13.44 17.55 3.28
N ALA A 18 -12.80 18.34 2.42
CA ALA A 18 -12.38 17.91 1.09
C ALA A 18 -11.21 16.91 1.18
N ALA A 19 -10.25 17.17 2.06
CA ALA A 19 -9.15 16.25 2.34
C ALA A 19 -9.65 14.92 2.95
N PHE A 20 -10.62 15.00 3.87
CA PHE A 20 -11.26 13.81 4.43
C PHE A 20 -11.98 12.99 3.36
N GLN A 21 -12.77 13.65 2.51
CA GLN A 21 -13.51 13.00 1.43
C GLN A 21 -12.56 12.34 0.41
N ALA A 22 -11.46 13.01 0.07
CA ALA A 22 -10.43 12.44 -0.81
C ALA A 22 -9.77 11.21 -0.21
N TYR A 23 -9.45 11.23 1.09
CA TYR A 23 -8.89 10.07 1.81
C TYR A 23 -9.88 8.90 1.86
N LEU A 24 -11.14 9.17 2.19
CA LEU A 24 -12.20 8.16 2.19
C LEU A 24 -12.44 7.59 0.81
N ASN A 25 -12.54 8.43 -0.23
CA ASN A 25 -12.74 7.96 -1.59
C ASN A 25 -11.62 7.00 -2.01
N ARG A 26 -10.37 7.31 -1.65
CA ARG A 26 -9.21 6.48 -1.98
C ARG A 26 -9.18 5.15 -1.22
N ILE A 27 -9.64 5.11 0.03
CA ILE A 27 -9.80 3.84 0.77
C ILE A 27 -10.95 3.02 0.17
N ASN A 28 -12.06 3.66 -0.21
CA ASN A 28 -13.20 3.00 -0.82
C ASN A 28 -12.90 2.46 -2.23
N GLN A 29 -11.96 3.08 -2.96
CA GLN A 29 -11.46 2.56 -4.25
C GLN A 29 -10.65 1.27 -4.12
N HIS A 30 -10.15 0.96 -2.93
CA HIS A 30 -9.49 -0.31 -2.63
C HIS A 30 -10.36 -1.11 -1.66
N PRO A 31 -11.45 -1.74 -2.14
CA PRO A 31 -12.26 -2.60 -1.29
C PRO A 31 -11.34 -3.65 -0.66
N LEU A 32 -11.33 -3.70 0.67
CA LEU A 32 -10.58 -4.69 1.41
C LEU A 32 -11.12 -6.05 0.99
N ARG A 33 -10.35 -6.76 0.17
CA ARG A 33 -10.73 -8.07 -0.34
C ARG A 33 -10.80 -9.01 0.86
N ILE A 34 -11.95 -9.66 1.06
CA ILE A 34 -12.07 -10.71 2.08
C ILE A 34 -11.19 -11.87 1.63
N ILE A 35 -10.14 -12.16 2.40
CA ILE A 35 -9.10 -13.14 2.02
C ILE A 35 -9.41 -14.55 2.51
N ALA A 36 -10.13 -14.68 3.62
CA ALA A 36 -10.62 -15.95 4.16
C ALA A 36 -11.80 -15.67 5.11
N ARG A 37 -12.76 -16.60 5.18
CA ARG A 37 -13.84 -16.62 6.17
C ARG A 37 -13.55 -17.75 7.16
N LEU A 38 -13.85 -17.55 8.44
CA LEU A 38 -13.56 -18.56 9.48
C LEU A 38 -14.25 -19.92 9.22
N SER A 39 -15.34 -19.93 8.46
CA SER A 39 -16.06 -21.15 8.06
C SER A 39 -15.47 -21.86 6.84
N ASP A 40 -14.42 -21.32 6.22
CA ASP A 40 -13.74 -21.99 5.11
C ASP A 40 -12.99 -23.24 5.63
N PRO A 41 -13.17 -24.43 5.01
CA PRO A 41 -12.42 -25.63 5.39
C PRO A 41 -10.89 -25.47 5.19
N ASP A 42 -10.49 -24.61 4.24
CA ASP A 42 -9.11 -24.26 3.92
C ASP A 42 -8.71 -22.88 4.48
N PHE A 43 -9.30 -22.45 5.61
CA PHE A 43 -9.04 -21.13 6.19
C PHE A 43 -7.55 -20.85 6.38
N ASP A 44 -6.83 -21.76 7.04
CA ASP A 44 -5.40 -21.61 7.31
C ASP A 44 -4.57 -21.49 6.03
N ASP A 45 -4.86 -22.31 5.01
CA ASP A 45 -4.13 -22.28 3.73
C ASP A 45 -4.34 -20.96 2.99
N LYS A 46 -5.58 -20.46 2.95
CA LYS A 46 -5.91 -19.15 2.36
C LYS A 46 -5.18 -18.00 3.08
N VAL A 47 -5.10 -18.06 4.40
CA VAL A 47 -4.37 -17.04 5.19
C VAL A 47 -2.88 -17.09 4.88
N GLN A 48 -2.27 -18.28 4.87
CA GLN A 48 -0.84 -18.45 4.57
C GLN A 48 -0.48 -18.02 3.14
N ALA A 49 -1.31 -18.37 2.15
CA ALA A 49 -1.10 -17.99 0.76
C ALA A 49 -1.09 -16.47 0.57
N VAL A 50 -2.00 -15.75 1.25
CA VAL A 50 -2.07 -14.29 1.17
C VAL A 50 -0.92 -13.61 1.91
N ILE A 51 -0.49 -14.13 3.06
CA ILE A 51 0.70 -13.63 3.76
C ILE A 51 1.93 -13.75 2.86
N ARG A 52 2.11 -14.91 2.21
CA ARG A 52 3.22 -15.14 1.27
C ARG A 52 3.19 -14.16 0.11
N GLN A 53 2.04 -14.03 -0.56
CA GLN A 53 1.85 -13.09 -1.67
C GLN A 53 2.18 -11.65 -1.27
N LYS A 54 1.78 -11.23 -0.06
CA LYS A 54 2.06 -9.88 0.44
C LYS A 54 3.53 -9.65 0.77
N LEU A 55 4.22 -10.66 1.30
CA LEU A 55 5.67 -10.62 1.55
C LEU A 55 6.48 -10.56 0.25
N GLU A 56 6.05 -11.30 -0.77
CA GLU A 56 6.67 -11.28 -2.10
C GLU A 56 6.46 -9.92 -2.78
N ALA A 57 5.24 -9.38 -2.76
CA ALA A 57 4.94 -8.06 -3.31
C ALA A 57 5.73 -6.94 -2.61
N ALA A 58 5.87 -7.00 -1.27
CA ALA A 58 6.66 -6.04 -0.51
C ALA A 58 8.17 -6.12 -0.82
N SER A 59 8.68 -7.34 -1.01
CA SER A 59 10.08 -7.56 -1.40
C SER A 59 10.35 -7.03 -2.81
N ASN A 60 9.46 -7.30 -3.77
CA ASN A 60 9.61 -6.83 -5.15
C ASN A 60 9.50 -5.30 -5.26
N SER A 61 8.70 -4.66 -4.40
CA SER A 61 8.59 -3.19 -4.34
C SER A 61 9.91 -2.55 -3.87
N ARG A 62 10.60 -3.19 -2.92
CA ARG A 62 11.91 -2.75 -2.41
C ARG A 62 13.02 -2.96 -3.43
N SER A 63 12.79 -3.85 -4.38
CA SER A 63 13.69 -4.15 -5.49
C SER A 63 13.67 -3.15 -6.64
N GLN A 64 12.69 -2.25 -6.67
CA GLN A 64 12.54 -1.25 -7.73
C GLN A 64 13.10 0.12 -7.33
N GLU A 65 13.40 0.35 -6.05
CA GLU A 65 14.02 1.59 -5.55
C GLU A 65 15.54 1.67 -5.78
N TYR A 66 16.23 0.56 -6.09
CA TYR A 66 17.68 0.55 -6.35
C TYR A 66 18.07 0.51 -7.83
N SER A 67 17.12 0.54 -8.77
CA SER A 67 17.41 0.57 -10.21
C SER A 67 17.33 1.96 -10.85
N THR A 68 17.23 3.04 -10.07
CA THR A 68 17.27 4.43 -10.60
C THR A 68 18.07 5.38 -9.72
N VAL A 69 19.24 4.94 -9.26
CA VAL A 69 20.20 5.79 -8.54
C VAL A 69 21.54 5.75 -9.28
N TRP A 70 21.63 6.64 -10.28
CA TRP A 70 22.81 7.36 -10.79
C TRP A 70 24.03 6.56 -11.29
N GLU A 71 24.21 6.53 -12.62
CA GLU A 71 25.53 6.52 -13.23
C GLU A 71 26.13 7.94 -13.11
N PRO A 72 27.25 8.17 -12.41
CA PRO A 72 27.99 9.41 -12.58
C PRO A 72 28.77 9.30 -13.89
N ASN A 73 28.24 9.93 -14.94
CA ASN A 73 29.02 10.32 -16.10
C ASN A 73 30.26 11.09 -15.64
N GLY A 74 31.41 10.78 -16.24
CA GLY A 74 32.66 11.49 -16.01
C GLY A 74 32.69 12.91 -16.61
N GLN A 75 33.92 13.42 -16.73
CA GLN A 75 34.36 14.76 -17.18
C GLN A 75 34.31 15.78 -16.01
N GLU A 76 35.39 16.45 -15.59
CA GLU A 76 36.66 16.85 -16.22
C GLU A 76 37.85 16.73 -15.23
#